data_AF-A0A3D4BGG0-F1
#
_entry.id   AF-A0A3D4BGG0-F1
#
_cell.length_a   1.000
_cell.length_b   1.000
_cell.length_c   1.000
_cell.angle_alpha   90.00
_cell.angle_beta   90.00
_cell.angle_gamma   90.00
#
_symmetry.space_group_name_H-M   'P 1'
#
loop_
_entity.id
_entity.type
_entity.pdbx_description
1 polymer ?
#
loop_
_entity_poly.entity_id
_entity_poly.type
_entity_poly.pdbx_seq_one_letter_code
_entity_poly.pdbx_strand_id
1 'polypeptide(L)'
;MKTKKIDVSQVIKEITTLGGYVLLKNSEESDLETLTPEMAKELQVLTPLHKDQEGGKLELISIKEIDLKESDLTGISYGEIDFYVQLESEMLKSILLLKLYSEGFSTLETID
;
A
#
# COMPACT_ATOMS: atom_id res chain seq x y z
N MET A 1 -25.59 3.12 -0.73
CA MET A 1 -24.15 2.81 -0.84
C MET A 1 -23.86 2.46 -2.29
N LYS A 2 -22.81 3.05 -2.88
CA LYS A 2 -22.34 2.71 -4.22
C LYS A 2 -20.94 2.12 -4.12
N THR A 3 -20.64 1.10 -4.91
CA THR A 3 -19.29 0.59 -5.07
C THR A 3 -18.49 1.54 -5.96
N LYS A 4 -17.30 1.93 -5.48
CA LYS A 4 -16.34 2.77 -6.20
C LYS A 4 -15.06 1.98 -6.41
N LYS A 5 -14.59 1.96 -7.66
CA LYS A 5 -13.30 1.35 -7.99
C LYS A 5 -12.19 2.11 -7.25
N ILE A 6 -11.21 1.37 -6.73
CA ILE A 6 -10.00 1.97 -6.18
C ILE A 6 -9.24 2.62 -7.34
N ASP A 7 -8.99 3.92 -7.25
CA ASP A 7 -8.17 4.65 -8.19
C ASP A 7 -6.69 4.45 -7.81
N VAL A 8 -6.09 3.39 -8.36
CA VAL A 8 -4.71 3.00 -8.04
C VAL A 8 -3.70 4.08 -8.42
N SER A 9 -3.95 4.80 -9.51
CA SER A 9 -3.08 5.91 -9.93
C SER A 9 -3.08 7.04 -8.89
N GLN A 10 -4.24 7.36 -8.32
CA GLN A 10 -4.32 8.29 -7.21
C GLN A 10 -3.60 7.75 -5.96
N VAL A 11 -3.80 6.47 -5.61
CA VAL A 11 -3.15 5.85 -4.44
C VAL A 11 -1.62 5.88 -4.56
N ILE A 12 -1.06 5.54 -5.73
CA ILE A 12 0.38 5.61 -5.99
C ILE A 12 0.88 7.05 -5.82
N LYS A 13 0.17 8.03 -6.37
CA LYS A 13 0.53 9.45 -6.26
C LYS A 13 0.51 9.93 -4.81
N GLU A 14 -0.46 9.47 -4.01
CA GLU A 14 -0.53 9.77 -2.57
C GLU A 14 0.71 9.21 -1.85
N ILE A 15 1.08 7.95 -2.08
CA ILE A 15 2.29 7.34 -1.51
C ILE A 15 3.53 8.17 -1.84
N THR A 16 3.69 8.57 -3.10
CA THR A 16 4.83 9.41 -3.52
C THR A 16 4.83 10.78 -2.85
N THR A 17 3.65 11.39 -2.69
CA THR A 17 3.51 12.70 -2.02
C THR A 17 3.85 12.62 -0.52
N LEU A 18 3.58 11.47 0.11
CA LEU A 18 3.91 11.19 1.51
C LEU A 18 5.39 10.77 1.71
N GLY A 19 6.20 10.80 0.66
CA GLY A 19 7.64 10.48 0.70
C GLY A 19 7.99 9.01 0.50
N GLY A 20 7.02 8.18 0.12
CA GLY A 20 7.26 6.79 -0.27
C GLY A 20 7.57 6.63 -1.76
N TYR A 21 7.99 5.44 -2.17
CA TYR A 21 8.24 5.07 -3.56
C TYR A 21 7.61 3.71 -3.85
N VAL A 22 6.90 3.63 -4.98
CA VAL A 22 6.27 2.38 -5.45
C VAL A 22 7.16 1.77 -6.53
N LEU A 23 7.54 0.51 -6.34
CA LEU A 23 8.43 -0.25 -7.21
C LEU A 23 7.66 -1.43 -7.80
N LEU A 24 7.68 -1.58 -9.12
CA LEU A 24 7.18 -2.77 -9.80
C LEU A 24 8.36 -3.63 -10.24
N LYS A 25 8.41 -4.87 -9.75
CA LYS A 25 9.49 -5.80 -10.11
C LYS A 25 9.39 -6.12 -11.61
N ASN A 26 10.47 -5.89 -12.35
CA ASN A 26 10.62 -6.17 -13.78
C ASN A 26 9.83 -5.29 -14.78
N SER A 27 9.49 -4.04 -14.47
CA SER A 27 8.92 -3.13 -15.49
C SER A 27 9.93 -2.09 -15.98
N GLU A 28 10.15 -2.02 -17.30
CA GLU A 28 10.67 -0.82 -17.95
C GLU A 28 9.62 0.28 -17.75
N GLU A 29 9.83 1.19 -16.79
CA GLU A 29 9.19 2.50 -16.44
C GLU A 29 7.75 2.92 -16.90
N SER A 30 7.02 2.21 -17.77
CA SER A 30 5.77 2.65 -18.41
C SER A 30 4.48 2.01 -17.87
N ASP A 31 4.54 1.06 -16.94
CA ASP A 31 3.39 0.17 -16.65
C ASP A 31 2.51 0.56 -15.44
N LEU A 32 2.81 1.66 -14.74
CA LEU A 32 2.01 2.10 -13.58
C LEU A 32 0.63 2.67 -13.97
N GLU A 33 0.47 3.14 -15.21
CA GLU A 33 -0.82 3.66 -15.71
C GLU A 33 -1.82 2.55 -16.04
N THR A 34 -1.35 1.32 -16.32
CA THR A 34 -2.18 0.15 -16.65
C THR A 34 -2.02 -0.98 -15.65
N LEU A 35 -1.86 -0.62 -14.37
CA LEU A 35 -1.64 -1.59 -13.32
C LEU A 35 -2.89 -2.47 -13.12
N THR A 36 -2.73 -3.78 -13.27
CA THR A 36 -3.78 -4.79 -12.98
C THR A 36 -3.67 -5.29 -11.54
N PRO A 37 -4.71 -5.94 -10.96
CA PRO A 37 -4.61 -6.52 -9.62
C PRO A 37 -3.45 -7.52 -9.47
N GLU A 38 -3.18 -8.33 -10.50
CA GLU A 38 -2.08 -9.30 -10.47
C GLU A 38 -0.71 -8.61 -10.48
N MET A 39 -0.55 -7.53 -11.24
CA MET A 39 0.65 -6.69 -11.20
C MET A 39 0.82 -6.01 -9.84
N ALA A 40 -0.29 -5.59 -9.21
CA ALA A 40 -0.28 -4.98 -7.89
C ALA A 40 0.26 -5.89 -6.79
N LYS A 41 0.10 -7.22 -6.92
CA LYS A 41 0.68 -8.18 -5.96
C LYS A 41 2.21 -8.15 -5.96
N GLU A 42 2.82 -7.88 -7.12
CA GLU A 42 4.27 -7.80 -7.26
C GLU A 42 4.85 -6.42 -6.96
N LEU A 43 4.01 -5.47 -6.54
CA LEU A 43 4.48 -4.16 -6.07
C LEU A 43 5.18 -4.26 -4.72
N GLN A 44 6.21 -3.43 -4.59
CA GLN A 44 6.87 -3.15 -3.32
C GLN A 44 6.80 -1.65 -3.05
N VAL A 45 6.62 -1.26 -1.80
CA VAL A 45 6.54 0.15 -1.38
C VAL A 45 7.68 0.42 -0.42
N LEU A 46 8.59 1.30 -0.81
CA LEU A 46 9.60 1.86 0.09
C LEU A 46 8.98 3.06 0.81
N THR A 47 8.77 2.98 2.12
CA THR A 47 8.04 4.00 2.89
C THR A 47 8.83 4.49 4.09
N PRO A 48 8.75 5.79 4.44
CA PRO A 48 9.19 6.25 5.76
C PRO A 48 8.36 5.59 6.87
N LEU A 49 9.03 5.31 7.99
CA LEU A 49 8.40 4.84 9.22
C LEU A 49 7.77 5.99 10.02
N HIS A 50 6.83 5.65 10.91
CA HIS A 50 6.33 6.60 11.91
C HIS A 50 7.49 7.15 12.74
N LYS A 51 7.46 8.44 13.11
CA LYS A 51 8.60 9.13 13.74
C LYS A 51 9.08 8.53 15.06
N ASP A 52 8.19 7.80 15.73
CA ASP A 52 8.47 7.10 17.00
C ASP A 52 9.20 5.75 16.78
N GLN A 53 9.24 5.25 15.54
CA GLN A 53 10.07 4.11 15.13
C GLN A 53 11.38 4.64 14.53
N GLU A 54 12.50 4.29 15.17
CA GLU A 54 13.90 4.64 14.82
C GLU A 54 14.06 5.67 13.67
N GLY A 55 13.98 6.95 14.05
CA GLY A 55 13.85 8.10 13.17
C GLY A 55 14.66 8.04 11.87
N GLY A 56 13.94 7.98 10.75
CA GLY A 56 14.47 8.20 9.40
C GLY A 56 14.81 6.93 8.62
N LYS A 57 14.54 5.73 9.16
CA LYS A 57 14.63 4.50 8.38
C LYS A 57 13.47 4.42 7.37
N LEU A 58 13.79 3.96 6.18
CA LEU A 58 12.82 3.55 5.17
C LEU A 58 12.63 2.04 5.28
N GLU A 59 11.40 1.59 5.11
CA GLU A 59 11.05 0.16 5.12
C GLU A 59 10.50 -0.24 3.76
N LEU A 60 10.89 -1.43 3.29
CA LEU A 60 10.44 -1.97 2.01
C LEU A 60 9.34 -3.01 2.25
N ILE A 61 8.10 -2.62 1.95
CA ILE A 61 6.92 -3.45 2.18
C ILE A 61 6.48 -4.09 0.86
N SER A 62 6.45 -5.42 0.80
CA SER A 62 5.95 -6.20 -0.34
C SER A 62 4.42 -6.31 -0.25
N ILE A 63 3.67 -5.85 -1.25
CA ILE A 63 2.19 -5.80 -1.19
C ILE A 63 1.60 -7.21 -1.01
N LYS A 64 2.11 -8.22 -1.72
CA LYS A 64 1.62 -9.60 -1.56
C LYS A 64 1.82 -10.17 -0.15
N GLU A 65 2.84 -9.73 0.56
CA GLU A 65 3.22 -10.26 1.88
C GLU A 65 2.45 -9.59 3.03
N ILE A 66 1.66 -8.55 2.77
CA ILE A 66 0.81 -7.91 3.78
C ILE A 66 -0.26 -8.89 4.26
N ASP A 67 -0.33 -9.10 5.57
CA ASP A 67 -1.42 -9.83 6.22
C ASP A 67 -2.47 -8.84 6.75
N LEU A 68 -3.64 -8.80 6.08
CA LEU A 68 -4.75 -7.93 6.47
C LEU A 68 -5.41 -8.34 7.80
N LYS A 69 -5.24 -9.57 8.28
CA LYS A 69 -5.85 -10.03 9.54
C LYS A 69 -5.05 -9.62 10.76
N GLU A 70 -3.72 -9.56 10.61
CA GLU A 70 -2.79 -9.17 11.66
C GLU A 70 -2.40 -7.68 11.57
N SER A 71 -2.85 -6.97 10.51
CA SER A 71 -2.74 -5.51 10.39
C SER A 71 -3.88 -4.80 11.13
N ASP A 72 -3.61 -3.59 11.63
CA ASP A 72 -4.60 -2.79 12.35
C ASP A 72 -4.57 -1.31 11.95
N LEU A 73 -5.22 -0.44 12.74
CA LEU A 73 -5.32 0.99 12.47
C LEU A 73 -4.02 1.77 12.72
N THR A 74 -2.99 1.11 13.25
CA THR A 74 -1.72 1.74 13.64
C THR A 74 -0.51 1.19 12.86
N GLY A 75 -0.69 0.12 12.09
CA GLY A 75 0.42 -0.49 11.36
C GLY A 75 0.05 -1.70 10.51
N ILE A 76 1.05 -2.16 9.76
CA ILE A 76 0.94 -3.26 8.81
C ILE A 76 1.78 -4.43 9.30
N SER A 77 1.19 -5.63 9.29
CA SER A 77 1.91 -6.88 9.42
C SER A 77 2.28 -7.40 8.03
N TYR A 78 3.54 -7.77 7.78
CA TYR A 78 3.98 -8.30 6.49
C TYR A 78 5.12 -9.32 6.63
N GLY A 79 5.24 -10.23 5.65
CA GLY A 79 6.30 -11.25 5.60
C GLY A 79 5.93 -12.56 6.30
N GLU A 80 6.88 -13.48 6.45
CA GLU A 80 6.61 -14.83 6.97
C GLU A 80 6.64 -14.95 8.52
N ILE A 81 7.16 -13.96 9.27
CA ILE A 81 7.27 -14.01 10.75
C ILE A 81 7.21 -12.61 11.38
N ASP A 82 6.20 -12.30 12.21
CA ASP A 82 6.11 -11.20 13.22
C ASP A 82 6.67 -9.79 12.88
N PHE A 83 6.79 -9.41 11.60
CA PHE A 83 7.21 -8.05 11.24
C PHE A 83 6.01 -7.12 11.20
N TYR A 84 5.94 -6.25 12.20
CA TYR A 84 4.92 -5.22 12.32
C TYR A 84 5.54 -3.83 12.22
N VAL A 85 5.03 -3.02 11.30
CA VAL A 85 5.54 -1.68 11.01
C VAL A 85 4.48 -0.61 11.26
N GLN A 86 4.82 0.42 12.02
CA GLN A 86 3.94 1.57 12.25
C GLN A 86 4.19 2.63 11.19
N LEU A 87 3.11 3.09 10.59
CA LEU A 87 3.12 4.08 9.53
C LEU A 87 2.21 5.25 9.90
N GLU A 88 2.49 6.42 9.35
CA GLU A 88 1.56 7.54 9.40
C GLU A 88 0.20 7.13 8.79
N SER A 89 -0.90 7.56 9.39
CA SER A 89 -2.25 7.04 9.08
C SER A 89 -2.63 7.11 7.60
N GLU A 90 -2.25 8.18 6.90
CA GLU A 90 -2.51 8.31 5.47
C GLU A 90 -1.66 7.34 4.64
N MET A 91 -0.39 7.12 5.01
CA MET A 91 0.49 6.16 4.34
C MET A 91 -0.02 4.73 4.54
N LEU A 92 -0.37 4.39 5.78
CA LEU A 92 -1.02 3.12 6.13
C LEU A 92 -2.23 2.86 5.23
N LYS A 93 -3.12 3.84 5.14
CA LYS A 93 -4.34 3.76 4.33
C LYS A 93 -4.01 3.54 2.85
N SER A 94 -3.09 4.30 2.26
CA SER A 94 -2.74 4.16 0.84
C SER A 94 -2.12 2.78 0.55
N ILE A 95 -1.24 2.26 1.41
CA ILE A 95 -0.66 0.92 1.23
C ILE A 95 -1.73 -0.18 1.39
N LEU A 96 -2.64 -0.07 2.37
CA LEU A 96 -3.75 -1.01 2.51
C LEU A 96 -4.71 -0.97 1.31
N LEU A 97 -4.93 0.20 0.71
CA LEU A 97 -5.71 0.31 -0.53
C LEU A 97 -5.05 -0.42 -1.70
N LEU A 98 -3.71 -0.35 -1.84
CA LEU A 98 -2.99 -1.15 -2.83
C LEU A 98 -3.15 -2.65 -2.57
N LYS A 99 -3.06 -3.10 -1.32
CA LYS A 99 -3.31 -4.50 -0.96
C LYS A 99 -4.72 -4.93 -1.32
N LEU A 100 -5.74 -4.18 -0.91
CA LEU A 100 -7.14 -4.47 -1.25
C LEU A 100 -7.36 -4.54 -2.76
N TYR A 101 -6.77 -3.60 -3.51
CA TYR A 101 -6.81 -3.63 -4.96
C TYR A 101 -6.16 -4.88 -5.55
N SER A 102 -4.99 -5.30 -5.04
CA SER A 102 -4.27 -6.50 -5.50
C SER A 102 -5.05 -7.80 -5.28
N GLU A 103 -5.94 -7.81 -4.28
CA GLU A 103 -6.86 -8.92 -4.00
C GLU A 103 -8.18 -8.81 -4.78
N GLY A 104 -8.33 -7.79 -5.64
CA GLY A 104 -9.51 -7.58 -6.48
C GLY A 104 -10.68 -6.89 -5.79
N PHE A 105 -10.48 -6.28 -4.62
CA PHE A 105 -11.54 -5.54 -3.91
C PHE A 105 -11.81 -4.16 -4.51
N SER A 106 -12.94 -3.58 -4.12
CA SER A 106 -13.36 -2.21 -4.41
C SER A 106 -13.81 -1.53 -3.13
N THR A 107 -13.83 -0.19 -3.12
CA THR A 107 -14.31 0.59 -1.96
C THR A 107 -15.82 0.82 -2.00
N LEU A 108 -16.41 1.07 -0.83
CA LEU A 108 -17.81 1.50 -0.70
C LEU A 108 -17.86 3.00 -0.42
N GLU A 109 -18.68 3.71 -1.18
CA GLU A 109 -18.99 5.12 -0.93
C GLU A 109 -20.40 5.20 -0.35
N THR A 110 -20.51 5.72 0.87
CA THR A 110 -21.79 6.11 1.47
C THR A 110 -22.29 7.34 0.75
N ILE A 111 -23.55 7.30 0.33
CA ILE A 111 -24.23 8.45 -0.26
C ILE A 111 -24.87 9.17 0.93
N ASP A 112 -24.45 10.40 1.19
CA ASP A 112 -25.08 11.30 2.15
C ASP A 112 -26.51 11.68 1.71
#